data_AF-C1L419-F1
#
_entry.id   AF-C1L419-F1
#
_cell.length_a   1.000
_cell.length_b   1.000
_cell.length_c   1.000
_cell.angle_alpha   90.00
_cell.angle_beta   90.00
_cell.angle_gamma   90.00
#
_symmetry.space_group_name_H-M   'P 1'
#
loop_
_entity.id
_entity.type
_entity.pdbx_description
1 polymer ?
#
loop_
_entity_poly.entity_id
_entity_poly.type
_entity_poly.pdbx_seq_one_letter_code
_entity_poly.pdbx_strand_id
1 'polypeptide(L)'
;MLVFLGLLFCYIYRVTNSLSCLDDDGQEIDWFVGYKLPFSYDVVFMNPDQRNWELSKYPITDSGMMKNTFESMFKLINKPDSVIGMYNDEIPNVTTTSGYDQINFWWGHMKGAFAFDNSDIGFWVIHSIPKLSYSNTSYVYPKTGRIYGQHFLCLTLEKKIH
;
A
#
# COMPACT_ATOMS: atom_id res chain seq x y z
N MET A 1 17.79 18.77 54.24
CA MET A 1 18.41 19.42 53.05
C MET A 1 18.35 18.39 51.93
N LEU A 2 17.20 18.32 51.23
CA LEU A 2 17.06 18.71 49.82
C LEU A 2 17.95 17.88 48.89
N VAL A 3 17.40 16.78 48.34
CA VAL A 3 16.92 16.63 46.94
C VAL A 3 18.09 16.44 45.96
N PHE A 4 18.17 15.28 45.32
CA PHE A 4 18.01 15.18 43.86
C PHE A 4 17.79 13.73 43.44
N LEU A 5 16.52 13.41 43.21
CA LEU A 5 16.06 12.31 42.36
C LEU A 5 16.72 12.46 40.98
N GLY A 6 17.50 11.46 40.59
CA GLY A 6 17.97 11.29 39.21
C GLY A 6 17.43 9.99 38.62
N LEU A 7 16.13 9.74 38.73
CA LEU A 7 15.47 8.69 37.96
C LEU A 7 15.46 9.14 36.50
N LEU A 8 16.46 8.69 35.75
CA LEU A 8 16.49 8.77 34.30
C LEU A 8 15.39 7.85 33.76
N PHE A 9 14.15 8.33 33.76
CA PHE A 9 13.04 7.70 33.07
C PHE A 9 13.34 7.86 31.57
N CYS A 10 14.10 6.93 30.99
CA CYS A 10 14.12 6.72 29.55
C CYS A 10 12.70 6.32 29.16
N TYR A 11 11.86 7.31 28.88
CA TYR A 11 10.58 7.10 28.25
C TYR A 11 10.92 6.60 26.85
N ILE A 12 10.95 5.28 26.68
CA ILE A 12 11.00 4.64 25.37
C ILE A 12 9.64 4.96 24.76
N TYR A 13 9.53 6.13 24.11
CA TYR A 13 8.46 6.38 23.17
C TYR A 13 8.61 5.30 22.09
N ARG A 14 7.82 4.24 22.19
CA ARG A 14 7.58 3.41 21.02
C ARG A 14 6.83 4.32 20.06
N VAL A 15 7.56 4.92 19.13
CA VAL A 15 6.95 5.47 17.92
C VAL A 15 6.36 4.26 17.21
N THR A 16 5.09 4.00 17.45
CA THR A 16 4.31 3.12 16.62
C THR A 16 4.04 3.93 15.37
N ASN A 17 4.84 3.70 14.33
CA ASN A 17 4.56 4.22 12.99
C ASN A 17 3.14 3.80 12.61
N SER A 18 2.26 4.78 12.41
CA SER A 18 0.89 4.54 11.99
C SER A 18 0.88 4.03 10.56
N LEU A 19 0.00 3.08 10.26
CA LEU A 19 -0.17 2.62 8.89
C LEU A 19 -0.55 3.79 7.96
N SER A 20 0.19 3.97 6.86
CA SER A 20 -0.02 5.05 5.89
C SER A 20 0.45 4.65 4.49
N CYS A 21 0.19 5.50 3.50
CA CYS A 21 0.90 5.46 2.23
C CYS A 21 2.39 5.72 2.46
N LEU A 22 3.24 4.99 1.74
CA LEU A 22 4.69 5.12 1.86
C LEU A 22 5.30 5.61 0.54
N ASP A 23 6.32 6.47 0.64
CA ASP A 23 7.11 6.91 -0.50
C ASP A 23 8.18 5.88 -0.92
N ASP A 24 9.09 6.25 -1.82
CA ASP A 24 10.15 5.38 -2.29
C ASP A 24 11.16 4.95 -1.22
N ASP A 25 11.39 5.81 -0.23
CA ASP A 25 12.31 5.56 0.88
C ASP A 25 11.60 4.92 2.08
N GLY A 26 10.30 4.69 1.98
CA GLY A 26 9.48 4.08 3.03
C GLY A 26 9.03 5.08 4.10
N GLN A 27 9.07 6.38 3.80
CA GLN A 27 8.57 7.44 4.67
C GLN A 27 7.05 7.57 4.53
N GLU A 28 6.41 7.88 5.65
CA GLU A 28 4.96 8.08 5.72
C GLU A 28 4.55 9.36 4.99
N ILE A 29 3.55 9.27 4.12
CA ILE A 29 3.02 10.39 3.35
C ILE A 29 1.49 10.34 3.29
N ASP A 30 0.85 11.50 3.14
CA ASP A 30 -0.62 11.59 3.10
C ASP A 30 -1.23 10.96 1.85
N TRP A 31 -0.54 11.07 0.70
CA TRP A 31 -1.00 10.52 -0.56
C TRP A 31 0.14 10.38 -1.56
N PHE A 32 -0.04 9.52 -2.56
CA PHE A 32 0.75 9.62 -3.79
C PHE A 32 -0.13 9.31 -5.01
N VAL A 33 0.18 9.95 -6.13
CA VAL A 33 -0.33 9.58 -7.44
C VAL A 33 0.84 9.17 -8.31
N GLY A 34 0.71 8.05 -9.03
CA GLY A 34 1.77 7.54 -9.87
C GLY A 34 1.27 6.98 -11.19
N TYR A 35 2.20 6.93 -12.13
CA TYR A 35 1.99 6.41 -13.46
C TYR A 35 3.21 5.56 -13.86
N LYS A 36 2.99 4.26 -14.04
CA LYS A 36 4.00 3.36 -14.61
C LYS A 36 4.03 3.52 -16.13
N LEU A 37 5.20 3.70 -16.71
CA LEU A 37 5.37 3.97 -18.14
C LEU A 37 5.13 2.73 -19.03
N PRO A 38 4.54 2.88 -20.23
CA PRO A 38 4.37 1.78 -21.19
C PRO A 38 5.71 1.15 -21.57
N PHE A 39 5.70 -0.16 -21.83
CA PHE A 39 6.88 -0.95 -22.18
C PHE A 39 8.07 -0.83 -21.20
N SER A 40 7.85 -0.36 -19.98
CA SER A 40 8.83 -0.26 -18.91
C SER A 40 8.24 -0.71 -17.57
N TYR A 41 9.07 -0.80 -16.54
CA TYR A 41 8.66 -0.87 -15.13
C TYR A 41 8.89 0.45 -14.39
N ASP A 42 9.43 1.45 -15.08
CA ASP A 42 9.67 2.77 -14.54
C ASP A 42 8.36 3.46 -14.17
N VAL A 43 8.41 4.21 -13.08
CA VAL A 43 7.28 4.96 -12.54
C VAL A 43 7.66 6.42 -12.48
N VAL A 44 6.74 7.29 -12.86
CA VAL A 44 6.74 8.69 -12.42
C VAL A 44 5.66 8.86 -11.37
N PHE A 45 5.93 9.63 -10.32
CA PHE A 45 4.94 9.87 -9.28
C PHE A 45 5.06 11.26 -8.67
N MET A 46 4.05 11.64 -7.89
CA MET A 46 3.97 12.86 -7.09
C MET A 46 3.40 12.51 -5.71
N ASN A 47 3.79 13.29 -4.71
CA ASN A 47 3.32 13.19 -3.32
C ASN A 47 3.24 14.62 -2.71
N PRO A 48 2.88 14.80 -1.42
CA PRO A 48 2.79 16.12 -0.80
C PRO A 48 4.06 16.98 -0.92
N ASP A 49 5.23 16.34 -0.81
CA ASP A 49 6.55 16.97 -0.79
C ASP A 49 7.13 17.17 -2.20
N GLN A 50 6.70 16.36 -3.15
CA GLN A 50 7.17 16.31 -4.53
C GLN A 50 5.99 16.53 -5.50
N ARG A 51 5.72 17.79 -5.81
CA ARG A 51 4.56 18.21 -6.64
C ARG A 51 4.82 18.23 -8.14
N ASN A 52 6.00 17.77 -8.58
CA ASN A 52 6.32 17.53 -9.98
C ASN A 52 6.37 16.02 -10.21
N TRP A 53 6.00 15.57 -11.42
CA TRP A 53 6.24 14.20 -11.84
C TRP A 53 7.75 13.93 -11.84
N GLU A 54 8.23 13.15 -10.88
CA GLU A 54 9.63 12.73 -10.85
C GLU A 54 9.70 11.21 -10.99
N LEU A 55 10.81 10.77 -11.58
CA LEU A 55 11.09 9.36 -11.76
C LEU A 55 11.35 8.71 -10.40
N SER A 56 10.65 7.62 -10.14
CA SER A 56 10.90 6.78 -8.98
C SER A 56 12.33 6.26 -8.98
N LYS A 57 12.91 6.11 -7.78
CA LYS A 57 14.24 5.53 -7.58
C LYS A 57 14.30 4.06 -8.00
N TYR A 58 13.14 3.39 -8.04
CA TYR A 58 13.03 1.95 -8.24
C TYR A 58 11.98 1.61 -9.31
N PRO A 59 12.18 0.53 -10.08
CA PRO A 59 11.11 -0.01 -10.91
C PRO A 59 9.98 -0.51 -10.00
N ILE A 60 8.73 -0.41 -10.48
CA ILE A 60 7.53 -0.82 -9.72
C ILE A 60 7.57 -2.27 -9.23
N THR A 61 8.42 -3.12 -9.80
CA THR A 61 8.53 -4.55 -9.47
C THR A 61 9.32 -4.81 -8.19
N ASP A 62 10.32 -3.98 -7.87
CA ASP A 62 11.42 -4.37 -6.98
C ASP A 62 11.37 -3.67 -5.63
N SER A 63 11.07 -2.37 -5.61
CA SER A 63 11.00 -1.50 -4.43
C SER A 63 10.16 -0.26 -4.73
N GLY A 64 10.06 0.66 -3.78
CA GLY A 64 9.43 1.95 -3.96
C GLY A 64 7.99 2.02 -3.44
N MET A 65 7.35 3.16 -3.67
CA MET A 65 6.09 3.57 -3.03
C MET A 65 5.00 2.48 -2.99
N MET A 66 4.76 1.80 -4.12
CA MET A 66 3.72 0.78 -4.26
C MET A 66 4.06 -0.48 -3.47
N LYS A 67 5.30 -0.95 -3.57
CA LYS A 67 5.74 -2.13 -2.83
C LYS A 67 5.79 -1.85 -1.34
N ASN A 68 6.37 -0.73 -0.93
CA ASN A 68 6.43 -0.32 0.48
C ASN A 68 5.03 -0.30 1.11
N THR A 69 4.07 0.32 0.43
CA THR A 69 2.67 0.42 0.88
C THR A 69 1.97 -0.94 0.93
N PHE A 70 2.09 -1.79 -0.10
CA PHE A 70 1.46 -3.12 -0.06
C PHE A 70 2.09 -4.04 1.00
N GLU A 71 3.40 -4.01 1.13
CA GLU A 71 4.11 -4.80 2.15
C GLU A 71 3.77 -4.34 3.57
N SER A 72 3.47 -3.06 3.79
CA SER A 72 2.97 -2.60 5.11
C SER A 72 1.59 -3.17 5.44
N MET A 73 0.69 -3.30 4.45
CA MET A 73 -0.59 -4.03 4.61
C MET A 73 -0.37 -5.50 4.92
N PHE A 74 0.50 -6.21 4.20
CA PHE A 74 0.70 -7.65 4.42
C PHE A 74 1.25 -7.97 5.82
N LYS A 75 1.96 -7.04 6.47
CA LYS A 75 2.38 -7.16 7.88
C LYS A 75 1.21 -7.20 8.87
N LEU A 76 0.01 -6.80 8.45
CA LEU A 76 -1.21 -6.86 9.25
C LEU A 76 -1.92 -8.22 9.18
N ILE A 77 -1.50 -9.14 8.31
CA ILE A 77 -2.05 -10.50 8.29
C ILE A 77 -1.93 -11.13 9.68
N ASN A 78 -3.04 -11.67 10.19
CA ASN A 78 -3.17 -12.26 11.53
C ASN A 78 -2.94 -11.28 12.69
N LYS A 79 -2.94 -9.96 12.46
CA LYS A 79 -2.94 -8.97 13.54
C LYS A 79 -4.38 -8.74 14.02
N PRO A 80 -4.65 -8.87 15.33
CA PRO A 80 -5.97 -8.57 15.87
C PRO A 80 -6.34 -7.11 15.57
N ASP A 81 -7.64 -6.86 15.41
CA ASP A 81 -8.24 -5.54 15.18
C ASP A 81 -7.75 -4.78 13.93
N SER A 82 -6.99 -5.45 13.06
CA SER A 82 -6.64 -4.92 11.74
C SER A 82 -7.67 -5.32 10.69
N VAL A 83 -7.88 -4.45 9.71
CA VAL A 83 -8.73 -4.70 8.55
C VAL A 83 -7.85 -4.60 7.32
N ILE A 84 -7.80 -5.66 6.51
CA ILE A 84 -7.13 -5.63 5.20
C ILE A 84 -8.07 -6.18 4.14
N GLY A 85 -7.95 -5.68 2.93
CA GLY A 85 -8.70 -6.17 1.79
C GLY A 85 -8.05 -5.79 0.48
N MET A 86 -8.21 -6.67 -0.50
CA MET A 86 -7.80 -6.44 -1.88
C MET A 86 -8.97 -6.80 -2.79
N TYR A 87 -9.15 -6.01 -3.84
CA TYR A 87 -10.13 -6.27 -4.89
C TYR A 87 -9.45 -6.10 -6.24
N ASN A 88 -9.76 -7.00 -7.17
CA ASN A 88 -9.25 -6.97 -8.54
C ASN A 88 -10.23 -7.81 -9.37
N ASP A 89 -10.81 -7.28 -10.44
CA ASP A 89 -11.68 -8.04 -11.35
C ASP A 89 -10.89 -9.05 -12.21
N GLU A 90 -9.56 -8.94 -12.22
CA GLU A 90 -8.65 -9.86 -12.88
C GLU A 90 -7.73 -10.53 -11.86
N ILE A 91 -8.29 -11.34 -10.96
CA ILE A 91 -7.55 -12.08 -9.94
C ILE A 91 -6.56 -13.09 -10.59
N PRO A 92 -5.34 -13.26 -10.05
CA PRO A 92 -4.42 -14.32 -10.51
C PRO A 92 -5.02 -15.73 -10.41
N ASN A 93 -4.73 -16.60 -11.39
CA ASN A 93 -5.18 -18.00 -11.36
C ASN A 93 -4.68 -18.81 -10.14
N VAL A 94 -3.61 -18.35 -9.50
CA VAL A 94 -3.00 -19.01 -8.33
C VAL A 94 -3.69 -18.66 -7.00
N THR A 95 -4.52 -17.62 -6.99
CA THR A 95 -5.28 -17.17 -5.82
C THR A 95 -6.72 -17.63 -5.97
N THR A 96 -6.99 -18.92 -5.74
CA THR A 96 -8.38 -19.43 -5.67
C THR A 96 -8.98 -19.06 -4.32
N THR A 97 -9.65 -17.92 -4.23
CA THR A 97 -10.51 -17.62 -3.08
C THR A 97 -11.85 -18.36 -3.21
N SER A 98 -12.29 -18.97 -2.11
CA SER A 98 -13.61 -19.60 -2.02
C SER A 98 -14.70 -18.55 -2.30
N GLY A 99 -15.53 -18.76 -3.34
CA GLY A 99 -16.64 -17.87 -3.68
C GLY A 99 -16.38 -16.89 -4.84
N TYR A 100 -15.20 -16.93 -5.49
CA TYR A 100 -14.94 -16.16 -6.70
C TYR A 100 -15.48 -16.86 -7.95
N ASP A 101 -16.53 -16.30 -8.55
CA ASP A 101 -16.99 -16.64 -9.90
C ASP A 101 -16.08 -15.95 -10.93
N GLN A 102 -15.18 -16.71 -11.56
CA GLN A 102 -14.21 -16.18 -12.52
C GLN A 102 -14.85 -15.51 -13.74
N ILE A 103 -16.14 -15.71 -13.98
CA ILE A 103 -16.83 -15.29 -15.20
C ILE A 103 -18.13 -14.56 -14.83
N ASN A 104 -18.03 -13.50 -14.04
CA ASN A 104 -19.16 -12.64 -13.76
C ASN A 104 -19.01 -11.27 -14.45
N PHE A 105 -19.63 -11.14 -15.63
CA PHE A 105 -19.59 -9.93 -16.46
C PHE A 105 -20.23 -8.68 -15.81
N TRP A 106 -20.83 -8.84 -14.62
CA TRP A 106 -21.56 -7.79 -13.91
C TRP A 106 -20.75 -7.14 -12.78
N TRP A 107 -19.54 -7.59 -12.53
CA TRP A 107 -18.69 -7.02 -11.49
C TRP A 107 -18.06 -5.70 -11.91
N GLY A 108 -17.79 -4.84 -10.93
CA GLY A 108 -17.06 -3.61 -11.17
C GLY A 108 -15.64 -3.91 -11.64
N HIS A 109 -15.20 -3.24 -12.72
CA HIS A 109 -13.82 -3.30 -13.22
C HIS A 109 -12.88 -2.46 -12.35
N MET A 110 -12.79 -2.85 -11.08
CA MET A 110 -12.13 -2.10 -10.04
C MET A 110 -10.98 -2.93 -9.47
N LYS A 111 -9.87 -2.24 -9.20
CA LYS A 111 -8.68 -2.86 -8.64
C LYS A 111 -8.08 -1.95 -7.56
N GLY A 112 -7.65 -2.54 -6.46
CA GLY A 112 -7.14 -1.79 -5.33
C GLY A 112 -6.96 -2.63 -4.08
N ALA A 113 -6.51 -1.95 -3.02
CA ALA A 113 -6.24 -2.53 -1.73
C ALA A 113 -6.54 -1.50 -0.64
N PHE A 114 -6.97 -1.95 0.52
CA PHE A 114 -7.12 -1.09 1.69
C PHE A 114 -6.62 -1.83 2.93
N ALA A 115 -6.11 -1.06 3.87
CA ALA A 115 -5.62 -1.57 5.12
C ALA A 115 -5.83 -0.53 6.21
N PHE A 116 -6.25 -0.96 7.40
CA PHE A 116 -6.38 -0.15 8.61
C PHE A 116 -5.82 -0.96 9.77
N ASP A 117 -4.96 -0.35 10.57
CA ASP A 117 -4.43 -0.98 11.78
C ASP A 117 -5.34 -0.70 12.99
N ASN A 118 -4.88 -1.10 14.18
CA ASN A 118 -5.64 -0.94 15.43
C ASN A 118 -5.69 0.53 15.93
N SER A 119 -4.99 1.45 15.28
CA SER A 119 -5.09 2.90 15.55
C SER A 119 -6.18 3.57 14.74
N ASP A 120 -6.93 2.80 13.94
CA ASP A 120 -7.92 3.28 12.99
C ASP A 120 -7.34 4.18 11.88
N ILE A 121 -6.01 4.26 11.75
CA ILE A 121 -5.32 4.90 10.63
C ILE A 121 -4.94 3.81 9.63
N GLY A 122 -4.96 4.17 8.35
CA GLY A 122 -4.63 3.24 7.29
C GLY A 122 -4.52 3.92 5.94
N PHE A 123 -4.70 3.13 4.90
CA PHE A 123 -4.67 3.65 3.53
C PHE A 123 -5.68 2.95 2.62
N TRP A 124 -5.96 3.62 1.51
CA TRP A 124 -6.66 3.06 0.37
C TRP A 124 -5.85 3.30 -0.92
N VAL A 125 -5.54 2.22 -1.63
CA VAL A 125 -4.91 2.24 -2.95
C VAL A 125 -5.93 1.89 -4.01
N ILE A 126 -6.00 2.72 -5.06
CA ILE A 126 -6.76 2.48 -6.28
C ILE A 126 -5.74 2.35 -7.42
N HIS A 127 -5.89 1.35 -8.29
CA HIS A 127 -4.98 1.17 -9.42
C HIS A 127 -5.65 0.53 -10.63
N SER A 128 -4.95 0.52 -11.77
CA SER A 128 -5.40 -0.20 -12.98
C SER A 128 -4.68 -1.53 -13.25
N ILE A 129 -3.74 -1.92 -12.38
CA ILE A 129 -2.84 -3.08 -12.58
C ILE A 129 -3.58 -4.43 -12.41
N PRO A 130 -3.78 -5.23 -13.47
CA PRO A 130 -4.41 -6.55 -13.37
C PRO A 130 -3.56 -7.52 -12.57
N LYS A 131 -4.19 -8.45 -11.83
CA LYS A 131 -3.51 -9.56 -11.13
C LYS A 131 -2.51 -9.10 -10.04
N LEU A 132 -2.57 -7.85 -9.60
CA LEU A 132 -1.79 -7.36 -8.48
C LEU A 132 -2.57 -7.61 -7.18
N SER A 133 -2.00 -8.23 -6.15
CA SER A 133 -0.72 -8.96 -6.11
C SER A 133 -0.89 -10.41 -6.58
N TYR A 134 0.13 -10.99 -7.20
CA TYR A 134 0.18 -12.41 -7.54
C TYR A 134 0.32 -13.35 -6.31
N SER A 135 0.44 -12.77 -5.12
CA SER A 135 0.50 -13.45 -3.83
C SER A 135 -0.49 -12.82 -2.85
N ASN A 136 -1.07 -13.65 -1.97
CA ASN A 136 -1.95 -13.18 -0.89
C ASN A 136 -1.19 -12.66 0.34
N THR A 137 0.14 -12.76 0.36
CA THR A 137 0.96 -12.48 1.56
C THR A 137 2.17 -11.58 1.29
N SER A 138 2.35 -11.11 0.06
CA SER A 138 3.49 -10.29 -0.34
C SER A 138 3.19 -9.55 -1.63
N TYR A 139 3.94 -8.49 -1.91
CA TYR A 139 3.85 -7.74 -3.15
C TYR A 139 4.59 -8.47 -4.28
N VAL A 140 3.83 -8.96 -5.25
CA VAL A 140 4.37 -9.62 -6.45
C VAL A 140 3.75 -8.96 -7.67
N TYR A 141 4.53 -8.11 -8.33
CA TYR A 141 4.09 -7.39 -9.51
C TYR A 141 3.89 -8.34 -10.71
N PRO A 142 2.78 -8.23 -11.46
CA PRO A 142 2.50 -9.06 -12.62
C PRO A 142 3.51 -8.82 -13.75
N LYS A 143 4.18 -9.87 -14.25
CA LYS A 143 5.06 -9.77 -15.43
C LYS A 143 4.31 -9.22 -16.66
N THR A 144 3.03 -9.53 -16.79
CA THR A 144 2.14 -9.03 -17.85
C THR A 144 1.89 -7.52 -17.77
N GLY A 145 2.12 -6.88 -16.60
CA GLY A 145 1.97 -5.45 -16.38
C GLY A 145 3.05 -4.56 -17.01
N ARG A 146 3.95 -5.12 -17.83
CA ARG A 146 5.00 -4.35 -18.52
C ARG A 146 4.49 -3.54 -19.71
N ILE A 147 3.52 -4.08 -20.46
CA ILE A 147 3.18 -3.58 -21.80
C ILE A 147 2.52 -2.20 -21.74
N TYR A 148 1.44 -2.07 -20.96
CA TYR A 148 0.63 -0.85 -20.91
C TYR A 148 1.07 0.08 -19.77
N GLY A 149 0.75 1.36 -19.93
CA GLY A 149 0.81 2.32 -18.83
C GLY A 149 -0.22 1.95 -17.75
N GLN A 150 0.08 2.26 -16.50
CA GLN A 150 -0.78 1.93 -15.36
C GLN A 150 -0.80 3.10 -14.38
N HIS A 151 -1.98 3.50 -13.94
CA HIS A 151 -2.13 4.55 -12.93
C HIS A 151 -2.39 3.94 -11.55
N PHE A 152 -2.04 4.70 -10.52
CA PHE A 152 -2.38 4.37 -9.14
C PHE A 152 -2.43 5.62 -8.26
N LEU A 153 -3.27 5.55 -7.25
CA LEU A 153 -3.48 6.56 -6.22
C LEU A 153 -3.49 5.85 -4.86
N CYS A 154 -2.74 6.38 -3.91
CA CYS A 154 -2.84 6.00 -2.51
C CYS A 154 -3.28 7.20 -1.68
N LEU A 155 -4.19 6.97 -0.73
CA LEU A 155 -4.65 7.95 0.25
C LEU A 155 -4.47 7.36 1.65
N THR A 156 -3.81 8.08 2.54
CA THR A 156 -3.79 7.80 3.98
C THR A 156 -5.12 8.29 4.56
N LEU A 157 -5.80 7.43 5.33
CA LEU A 157 -7.18 7.64 5.78
C LEU A 157 -7.34 7.30 7.26
N GLU A 158 -8.31 7.94 7.91
CA GLU A 158 -8.76 7.61 9.27
C GLU A 158 -10.14 6.95 9.21
N LYS A 159 -10.30 5.79 9.86
CA LYS A 159 -11.57 5.11 10.10
C LYS A 159 -12.26 5.73 11.31
N LYS A 160 -12.82 6.94 11.16
CA LYS A 160 -13.70 7.52 12.20
C LYS A 160 -15.02 6.76 12.27
N ILE A 161 -15.17 5.92 13.28
CA ILE A 161 -16.47 5.35 13.65
C ILE A 161 -17.12 6.32 14.65
N HIS A 162 -18.19 6.99 14.22
CA HIS A 162 -19.06 7.75 15.12
C HIS A 162 -20.00 6.82 15.89
#